data_AF-X0ZJ15-F1
#
_entry.id   AF-X0ZJ15-F1
#
_cell.length_a   1.000
_cell.length_b   1.000
_cell.length_c   1.000
_cell.angle_alpha   90.00
_cell.angle_beta   90.00
_cell.angle_gamma   90.00
#
_symmetry.space_group_name_H-M   'P 1'
#
loop_
_entity.id
_entity.type
_entity.pdbx_description
1 polymer ?
#
loop_
_entity_poly.entity_id
_entity_poly.type
_entity_poly.pdbx_seq_one_letter_code
_entity_poly.pdbx_strand_id
1 'polypeptide(L)'
;GQGTVEKLLNFTYIFRRVGILILALLIFASILIISNIIKITVYARRNEIEIMSLTGATSWFIKWPFIIEGFLQGFISAILSIIILYKFYFFAINKVHQVIPFLPLVVDNMDLLPIGIAIVLLGSFVGSGFIHSRSFTGLINQTPTFHKFSRWVKRKFYLTNSETGTTSIPALINSGTILFST
;
A
#
# COMPACT_ATOMS: atom_id res chain seq x y z
N GLY A 1 5.03 40.89 -22.60
CA GLY A 1 5.71 39.59 -22.80
C GLY A 1 6.01 38.88 -21.50
N GLN A 2 6.71 39.51 -20.56
CA GLN A 2 7.25 38.85 -19.35
C GLN A 2 6.16 38.31 -18.38
N GLY A 3 5.06 39.04 -18.18
CA GLY A 3 3.97 38.57 -17.30
C GLY A 3 3.19 37.34 -17.80
N THR A 4 3.23 37.02 -19.10
CA THR A 4 2.61 35.78 -19.64
C THR A 4 3.52 34.58 -19.40
N VAL A 5 4.84 34.78 -19.48
CA VAL A 5 5.84 33.76 -19.18
C VAL A 5 5.84 33.41 -17.69
N GLU A 6 5.76 34.40 -16.80
CA GLU A 6 5.63 34.15 -15.35
C GLU A 6 4.35 33.40 -14.98
N LYS A 7 3.22 33.72 -15.63
CA LYS A 7 1.97 32.96 -15.44
C LYS A 7 2.11 31.50 -15.88
N LEU A 8 2.79 31.23 -17.01
CA LEU A 8 3.05 29.87 -17.50
C LEU A 8 4.00 29.09 -16.59
N LEU A 9 5.07 29.74 -16.08
CA LEU A 9 6.02 29.12 -15.16
C LEU A 9 5.38 28.82 -13.80
N ASN A 10 4.57 29.75 -13.28
CA ASN A 10 3.87 29.55 -12.00
C ASN A 10 2.78 28.47 -12.11
N PHE A 11 2.08 28.38 -13.24
CA PHE A 11 1.13 27.31 -13.52
C PHE A 11 1.80 25.93 -13.51
N THR A 12 2.92 25.79 -14.24
CA THR A 12 3.72 24.56 -14.25
C THR A 12 4.20 24.19 -12.84
N TYR A 13 4.61 25.19 -12.06
CA TYR A 13 5.09 24.98 -10.69
C TYR A 13 4.01 24.44 -9.75
N ILE A 14 2.78 24.97 -9.82
CA ILE A 14 1.63 24.50 -9.05
C ILE A 14 1.29 23.06 -9.45
N PHE A 15 1.21 22.77 -10.76
CA PHE A 15 0.95 21.42 -11.26
C PHE A 15 2.00 20.42 -10.78
N ARG A 16 3.28 20.79 -10.77
CA ARG A 16 4.35 19.94 -10.26
C ARG A 16 4.17 19.62 -8.78
N ARG A 17 3.84 20.60 -7.94
CA ARG A 17 3.59 20.38 -6.50
C ARG A 17 2.37 19.48 -6.26
N VAL A 18 1.27 19.74 -6.96
CA VAL A 18 0.04 18.94 -6.85
C VAL A 18 0.29 17.51 -7.30
N GLY A 19 1.01 17.31 -8.41
CA GLY A 19 1.39 15.99 -8.90
C GLY A 19 2.21 15.19 -7.88
N ILE A 20 3.18 15.82 -7.22
CA ILE A 20 3.97 15.18 -6.15
C ILE A 20 3.08 14.80 -4.96
N LEU A 21 2.15 15.67 -4.57
CA LEU A 21 1.23 15.41 -3.46
C LEU A 21 0.33 14.21 -3.75
N ILE A 22 -0.25 14.16 -4.95
CA ILE A 22 -1.08 13.04 -5.41
C ILE A 22 -0.27 11.74 -5.44
N LEU A 23 0.95 11.76 -6.00
CA LEU A 23 1.82 10.59 -6.05
C LEU A 23 2.14 10.06 -4.64
N ALA A 24 2.45 10.95 -3.69
CA ALA A 24 2.71 10.58 -2.31
C ALA A 24 1.48 9.91 -1.65
N LEU A 25 0.28 10.45 -1.91
CA LEU A 25 -0.97 9.89 -1.40
C LEU A 25 -1.28 8.51 -2.00
N LEU A 26 -1.03 8.31 -3.29
CA LEU A 26 -1.18 7.00 -3.95
C LEU A 26 -0.22 5.97 -3.36
N ILE A 27 1.04 6.33 -3.14
CA ILE A 27 2.03 5.44 -2.51
C ILE A 27 1.56 5.05 -1.11
N PHE A 28 1.10 6.02 -0.33
CA PHE A 28 0.59 5.76 1.02
C PHE A 28 -0.64 4.83 1.02
N ALA A 29 -1.63 5.10 0.17
CA ALA A 29 -2.82 4.27 0.02
C ALA A 29 -2.46 2.83 -0.42
N SER A 30 -1.53 2.70 -1.37
CA SER A 30 -1.02 1.41 -1.84
C SER A 30 -0.39 0.61 -0.70
N ILE A 31 0.48 1.23 0.10
CA ILE A 31 1.11 0.56 1.26
C ILE A 31 0.06 0.06 2.26
N LEU A 32 -0.99 0.84 2.53
CA LEU A 32 -2.08 0.43 3.41
C LEU A 32 -2.84 -0.78 2.86
N ILE A 33 -3.18 -0.76 1.56
CA ILE A 33 -3.88 -1.86 0.89
C ILE A 33 -3.02 -3.13 0.89
N ILE A 34 -1.75 -3.03 0.48
CA ILE A 34 -0.81 -4.14 0.45
C ILE A 34 -0.63 -4.72 1.87
N SER A 35 -0.53 -3.86 2.88
CA SER A 35 -0.43 -4.29 4.27
C SER A 35 -1.67 -5.05 4.73
N ASN A 36 -2.86 -4.67 4.26
CA ASN A 36 -4.11 -5.33 4.64
C ASN A 36 -4.29 -6.67 3.93
N ILE A 37 -3.98 -6.76 2.63
CA ILE A 37 -4.13 -8.01 1.88
C ILE A 37 -3.16 -9.09 2.39
N ILE A 38 -1.92 -8.71 2.74
CA ILE A 38 -0.94 -9.69 3.27
C ILE A 38 -1.45 -10.35 4.55
N LYS A 39 -2.10 -9.61 5.45
CA LYS A 39 -2.66 -10.19 6.68
C LYS A 39 -3.70 -11.27 6.37
N ILE A 40 -4.57 -10.97 5.41
CA ILE A 40 -5.64 -11.89 4.98
C ILE A 40 -5.01 -13.13 4.34
N THR A 41 -4.04 -12.95 3.44
CA THR A 41 -3.36 -14.05 2.74
C THR A 41 -2.55 -14.94 3.69
N VAL A 42 -1.83 -14.36 4.65
CA VAL A 42 -1.07 -15.14 5.65
C VAL A 42 -2.01 -15.95 6.54
N TYR A 43 -3.15 -15.38 6.96
CA TYR A 43 -4.15 -16.12 7.74
C TYR A 43 -4.75 -17.30 6.96
N ALA A 44 -4.95 -17.14 5.65
CA ALA A 44 -5.44 -18.21 4.79
C ALA A 44 -4.43 -19.36 4.63
N ARG A 45 -3.12 -19.07 4.59
CA ARG A 45 -2.03 -20.06 4.44
C ARG A 45 -1.47 -20.62 5.76
N ARG A 46 -2.09 -20.28 6.91
CA ARG A 46 -1.57 -20.66 8.25
C ARG A 46 -1.38 -22.17 8.45
N ASN A 47 -2.27 -22.99 7.89
CA ASN A 47 -2.24 -24.45 8.04
C ASN A 47 -1.02 -25.06 7.33
N GLU A 48 -0.62 -24.51 6.18
CA GLU A 48 0.57 -24.97 5.44
C GLU A 48 1.85 -24.63 6.21
N ILE A 49 1.90 -23.45 6.83
CA ILE A 49 3.02 -23.00 7.66
C ILE A 49 3.14 -23.88 8.92
N GLU A 50 2.01 -24.26 9.52
CA GLU A 50 1.96 -25.17 10.68
C GLU A 50 2.55 -26.55 10.32
N ILE A 51 2.16 -27.13 9.18
CA ILE A 51 2.71 -28.41 8.70
C ILE A 51 4.23 -28.32 8.49
N MET A 52 4.74 -27.23 7.91
CA MET A 52 6.19 -27.02 7.76
C MET A 52 6.90 -26.86 9.10
N SER A 53 6.26 -26.27 10.11
CA SER A 53 6.86 -26.12 11.44
C SER A 53 6.94 -27.45 12.21
N LEU A 54 5.99 -28.35 11.98
CA LEU A 54 5.91 -29.67 12.63
C LEU A 54 6.97 -30.65 12.14
N THR A 55 7.63 -30.39 11.01
CA THR A 55 8.73 -31.20 10.48
C THR A 55 10.12 -30.68 10.88
N GLY A 56 10.20 -29.69 11.77
CA GLY A 56 11.47 -29.12 12.25
C GLY A 56 12.11 -28.12 11.27
N ALA A 57 11.34 -27.56 10.34
CA ALA A 57 11.86 -26.61 9.36
C ALA A 57 12.40 -25.34 10.05
N THR A 58 13.59 -24.90 9.60
CA THR A 58 14.18 -23.65 10.06
C THR A 58 13.33 -22.45 9.62
N SER A 59 13.30 -21.37 10.42
CA SER A 59 12.55 -20.13 10.12
C SER A 59 12.89 -19.49 8.76
N TRP A 60 14.01 -19.89 8.15
CA TRP A 60 14.43 -19.50 6.81
C TRP A 60 13.70 -20.28 5.72
N PHE A 61 13.53 -21.59 5.88
CA PHE A 61 12.84 -22.47 4.92
C PHE A 61 11.36 -22.08 4.73
N ILE A 62 10.69 -21.64 5.79
CA ILE A 62 9.30 -21.15 5.75
C ILE A 62 9.16 -19.87 4.91
N LYS A 63 10.21 -19.03 4.86
CA LYS A 63 10.17 -17.69 4.20
C LYS A 63 10.58 -17.73 2.74
N TRP A 64 11.45 -18.67 2.36
CA TRP A 64 11.92 -18.84 0.99
C TRP A 64 10.83 -18.88 -0.09
N PRO A 65 9.74 -19.68 0.02
CA PRO A 65 8.72 -19.73 -1.02
C PRO A 65 8.07 -18.36 -1.24
N PHE A 66 7.83 -17.60 -0.18
CA PHE A 66 7.26 -16.25 -0.28
C PHE A 66 8.21 -15.25 -0.95
N ILE A 67 9.51 -15.30 -0.62
CA ILE A 67 10.53 -14.42 -1.23
C ILE A 67 10.61 -14.66 -2.74
N ILE A 68 10.57 -15.93 -3.15
CA ILE A 68 10.58 -16.31 -4.57
C ILE A 68 9.30 -15.82 -5.26
N GLU A 69 8.12 -16.05 -4.68
CA GLU A 69 6.84 -15.54 -5.22
C GLU A 69 6.86 -14.01 -5.41
N GLY A 70 7.34 -13.26 -4.41
CA GLY A 70 7.41 -11.79 -4.46
C GLY A 70 8.44 -11.26 -5.45
N PHE A 71 9.60 -11.90 -5.56
CA PHE A 71 10.61 -11.56 -6.57
C PHE A 71 10.07 -11.79 -7.98
N LEU A 72 9.47 -12.96 -8.25
CA LEU A 72 8.86 -13.28 -9.54
C LEU A 72 7.76 -12.28 -9.90
N GLN A 73 6.88 -11.94 -8.96
CA GLN A 73 5.82 -10.98 -9.20
C GLN A 73 6.38 -9.57 -9.51
N GLY A 74 7.41 -9.12 -8.78
CA GLY A 74 8.08 -7.84 -9.04
C GLY A 74 8.80 -7.80 -10.38
N PHE A 75 9.49 -8.88 -10.72
CA PHE A 75 10.22 -9.04 -11.99
C PHE A 75 9.28 -9.02 -13.19
N ILE A 76 8.20 -9.81 -13.15
CA ILE A 76 7.17 -9.85 -14.21
C ILE A 76 6.53 -8.47 -14.37
N SER A 77 6.20 -7.80 -13.26
CA SER A 77 5.60 -6.46 -13.29
C SER A 77 6.53 -5.43 -13.93
N ALA A 78 7.82 -5.47 -13.62
CA ALA A 78 8.78 -4.54 -14.19
C ALA A 78 9.00 -4.75 -15.69
N ILE A 79 9.09 -6.00 -16.15
CA ILE A 79 9.14 -6.34 -17.58
C ILE A 79 7.88 -5.83 -18.27
N LEU A 80 6.70 -6.06 -17.68
CA LEU A 80 5.46 -5.57 -18.29
C LEU A 80 5.45 -4.05 -18.39
N SER A 81 5.91 -3.36 -17.33
CA SER A 81 5.99 -1.90 -17.30
C SER A 81 6.95 -1.34 -18.34
N ILE A 82 8.10 -1.99 -18.60
CA ILE A 82 9.06 -1.53 -19.60
C ILE A 82 8.50 -1.62 -21.02
N ILE A 83 7.77 -2.70 -21.32
CA ILE A 83 7.14 -2.92 -22.62
C ILE A 83 6.08 -1.84 -22.88
N ILE A 84 5.23 -1.58 -21.88
CA ILE A 84 4.19 -0.56 -21.96
C ILE A 84 4.82 0.83 -22.11
N LEU A 85 5.85 1.14 -21.32
CA LEU A 85 6.54 2.43 -21.38
C LEU A 85 7.15 2.67 -22.75
N TYR A 86 7.83 1.67 -23.33
CA TYR A 86 8.43 1.79 -24.66
C TYR A 86 7.37 2.01 -25.73
N LYS A 87 6.30 1.19 -25.74
CA LYS A 87 5.19 1.37 -26.71
C LYS A 87 4.51 2.73 -26.56
N PHE A 88 4.26 3.16 -25.33
CA PHE A 88 3.63 4.45 -25.05
C PHE A 88 4.53 5.61 -25.48
N TYR A 89 5.84 5.52 -25.25
CA TYR A 89 6.82 6.51 -25.67
C TYR A 89 6.81 6.74 -27.19
N PHE A 90 6.90 5.67 -27.99
CA PHE A 90 6.80 5.79 -29.46
C PHE A 90 5.44 6.36 -29.90
N PHE A 91 4.35 5.91 -29.28
CA PHE A 91 3.02 6.42 -29.59
C PHE A 91 2.90 7.92 -29.29
N ALA A 92 3.38 8.37 -28.13
CA ALA A 92 3.33 9.76 -27.71
C ALA A 92 4.18 10.66 -28.61
N ILE A 93 5.42 10.26 -28.91
CA ILE A 93 6.32 11.02 -29.78
C ILE A 93 5.75 11.17 -31.19
N ASN A 94 5.21 10.09 -31.76
CA ASN A 94 4.58 10.14 -33.08
C ASN A 94 3.42 11.15 -33.12
N LYS A 95 2.64 11.26 -32.04
CA LYS A 95 1.56 12.24 -31.93
C LYS A 95 2.06 13.66 -31.71
N VAL A 96 3.11 13.84 -30.91
CA VAL A 96 3.65 15.18 -30.63
C VAL A 96 4.37 15.76 -31.86
N HIS A 97 5.13 14.96 -32.62
CA HIS A 97 5.76 15.43 -33.86
C HIS A 97 4.75 15.89 -34.92
N GLN A 98 3.53 15.32 -34.95
CA GLN A 98 2.46 15.79 -35.84
C GLN A 98 1.94 17.17 -35.45
N VAL A 99 2.02 17.54 -34.18
CA VAL A 99 1.47 18.81 -33.65
C VAL A 99 2.56 19.89 -33.55
N ILE A 100 3.79 19.51 -33.21
CA ILE A 100 4.91 20.42 -32.93
C ILE A 100 6.20 19.88 -33.58
N PRO A 101 6.37 20.03 -34.91
CA PRO A 101 7.48 19.42 -35.65
C PRO A 101 8.86 20.02 -35.34
N PHE A 102 8.91 21.21 -34.73
CA PHE A 102 10.16 21.93 -34.42
C PHE A 102 10.75 21.60 -33.05
N LEU A 103 10.08 20.77 -32.24
CA LEU A 103 10.58 20.39 -30.92
C LEU A 103 11.42 19.11 -31.05
N PRO A 104 12.74 19.14 -30.79
CA PRO A 104 13.59 17.95 -30.84
C PRO A 104 13.31 17.08 -29.60
N LEU A 105 12.26 16.27 -29.66
CA LEU A 105 11.96 15.23 -28.68
C LEU A 105 12.70 13.95 -29.07
N VAL A 106 14.02 13.98 -29.03
CA VAL A 106 14.83 12.77 -29.19
C VAL A 106 15.44 12.46 -27.83
N VAL A 107 14.80 11.56 -27.08
CA VAL A 107 15.52 10.80 -26.05
C VAL A 107 16.16 9.63 -26.78
N ASP A 108 17.48 9.64 -26.87
CA ASP A 108 18.22 8.58 -27.54
C ASP A 108 18.03 7.25 -26.81
N ASN A 109 18.06 6.15 -27.57
CA ASN A 109 17.89 4.80 -27.01
C ASN A 109 18.93 4.47 -25.91
N MET A 110 20.11 5.13 -25.96
CA MET A 110 21.17 4.99 -24.95
C MET A 110 20.78 5.59 -23.60
N ASP A 111 19.84 6.53 -23.54
CA ASP A 111 19.34 7.12 -22.28
C ASP A 111 18.13 6.37 -21.70
N LEU A 112 17.36 5.67 -22.54
CA LEU A 112 16.20 4.86 -22.13
C LEU A 112 16.59 3.53 -21.47
N LEU A 113 17.68 2.91 -21.91
CA LEU A 113 18.12 1.60 -21.42
C LEU A 113 18.53 1.60 -19.93
N PRO A 114 19.30 2.59 -19.41
CA PRO A 114 19.61 2.69 -17.99
C PRO A 114 18.37 2.86 -17.11
N ILE A 115 17.39 3.65 -17.56
CA ILE A 115 16.12 3.86 -16.86
C ILE A 115 15.32 2.56 -16.80
N GLY A 116 15.29 1.83 -17.91
CA GLY A 116 14.71 0.50 -17.99
C GLY A 116 15.30 -0.49 -16.97
N ILE A 117 16.63 -0.58 -16.94
CA ILE A 117 17.35 -1.42 -15.97
C ILE A 117 17.05 -0.97 -14.53
N ALA A 118 17.04 0.34 -14.25
CA ALA A 118 16.71 0.87 -12.94
C ALA A 118 15.29 0.47 -12.50
N ILE A 119 14.30 0.51 -13.40
CA ILE A 119 12.92 0.08 -13.11
C ILE A 119 12.86 -1.41 -12.80
N VAL A 120 13.60 -2.26 -13.53
CA VAL A 120 13.66 -3.70 -13.26
C VAL A 120 14.29 -4.00 -11.91
N LEU A 121 15.39 -3.33 -11.59
CA LEU A 121 16.06 -3.49 -10.30
C LEU A 121 15.18 -3.00 -9.15
N LEU A 122 14.58 -1.82 -9.28
CA LEU A 122 13.68 -1.26 -8.26
C LEU A 122 12.41 -2.11 -8.10
N GLY A 123 11.79 -2.57 -9.19
CA GLY A 123 10.60 -3.42 -9.13
C GLY A 123 10.87 -4.78 -8.47
N SER A 124 12.01 -5.39 -8.80
CA SER A 124 12.44 -6.65 -8.18
C SER A 124 12.81 -6.47 -6.70
N PHE A 125 13.47 -5.36 -6.35
CA PHE A 125 13.82 -5.02 -4.98
C PHE A 125 12.60 -4.71 -4.13
N VAL A 126 11.60 -3.99 -4.65
CA VAL A 126 10.34 -3.72 -3.93
C VAL A 126 9.54 -5.02 -3.75
N GLY A 127 9.48 -5.88 -4.77
CA GLY A 127 8.80 -7.18 -4.70
C GLY A 127 9.40 -8.10 -3.63
N SER A 128 10.72 -8.12 -3.49
CA SER A 128 11.44 -8.90 -2.45
C SER A 128 11.44 -8.20 -1.07
N GLY A 129 11.64 -6.88 -1.06
CA GLY A 129 11.81 -6.07 0.15
C GLY A 129 10.55 -5.93 1.00
N PHE A 130 9.36 -6.01 0.38
CA PHE A 130 8.10 -5.99 1.13
C PHE A 130 7.95 -7.21 2.06
N ILE A 131 8.51 -8.37 1.66
CA ILE A 131 8.48 -9.62 2.44
C ILE A 131 9.53 -9.62 3.54
N HIS A 132 10.64 -8.90 3.35
CA HIS A 132 11.68 -8.73 4.38
C HIS A 132 11.28 -7.71 5.47
N SER A 133 10.28 -6.86 5.21
CA SER A 133 9.76 -5.95 6.22
C SER A 133 9.25 -6.75 7.42
N ARG A 134 9.69 -6.36 8.61
CA ARG A 134 9.39 -7.01 9.90
C ARG A 134 7.90 -7.26 10.14
N SER A 135 7.02 -6.62 9.38
CA SER A 135 5.59 -6.89 9.25
C SER A 135 5.26 -8.36 8.96
N PHE A 136 5.98 -9.07 8.09
CA PHE A 136 5.69 -10.48 7.77
C PHE A 136 6.04 -11.40 8.95
N THR A 137 7.21 -11.17 9.57
CA THR A 137 7.64 -11.92 10.76
C THR A 137 6.72 -11.65 11.97
N GLY A 138 6.24 -10.41 12.11
CA GLY A 138 5.25 -10.02 13.12
C GLY A 138 3.83 -10.54 12.86
N LEU A 139 3.50 -10.95 11.63
CA LEU A 139 2.22 -11.55 11.28
C LEU A 139 2.21 -13.08 11.47
N ILE A 140 3.33 -13.74 11.19
CA ILE A 140 3.51 -15.16 11.49
C ILE A 140 3.54 -15.41 13.01
N ASN A 141 4.00 -14.43 13.80
CA ASN A 141 4.02 -14.49 15.27
C ASN A 141 2.84 -13.75 15.94
N GLN A 142 1.73 -13.52 15.24
CA GLN A 142 0.53 -12.93 15.82
C GLN A 142 -0.38 -14.00 16.41
N THR A 143 -0.16 -14.29 17.70
CA THR A 143 -1.27 -14.68 18.59
C THR A 143 -2.36 -13.58 18.55
N PRO A 144 -3.64 -13.95 18.69
CA PRO A 144 -4.75 -13.11 18.27
C PRO A 144 -4.84 -11.81 19.09
N THR A 145 -4.49 -10.68 18.46
CA THR A 145 -4.51 -9.33 19.08
C THR A 145 -5.90 -8.67 19.09
N PHE A 146 -6.95 -9.36 18.63
CA PHE A 146 -8.35 -8.90 18.69
C PHE A 146 -8.79 -8.50 20.11
N HIS A 147 -8.24 -9.19 21.12
CA HIS A 147 -8.47 -8.87 22.53
C HIS A 147 -7.87 -7.53 22.99
N LYS A 148 -6.84 -6.98 22.31
CA LYS A 148 -6.29 -5.65 22.64
C LYS A 148 -7.16 -4.53 22.07
N PHE A 149 -7.70 -4.69 20.86
CA PHE A 149 -8.58 -3.71 20.24
C PHE A 149 -9.91 -3.60 20.99
N SER A 150 -10.55 -4.73 21.34
CA SER A 150 -11.80 -4.71 22.13
C SER A 150 -11.60 -4.10 23.52
N ARG A 151 -10.43 -4.27 24.15
CA ARG A 151 -10.07 -3.60 25.41
C ARG A 151 -9.80 -2.11 25.24
N TRP A 152 -9.17 -1.69 24.14
CA TRP A 152 -8.95 -0.27 23.85
C TRP A 152 -10.27 0.45 23.56
N VAL A 153 -11.16 -0.17 22.78
CA VAL A 153 -12.51 0.34 22.51
C VAL A 153 -13.32 0.42 23.80
N LYS A 154 -13.34 -0.64 24.62
CA LYS A 154 -14.01 -0.61 25.93
C LYS A 154 -13.48 0.55 26.78
N ARG A 155 -12.15 0.72 26.90
CA ARG A 155 -11.58 1.83 27.68
C ARG A 155 -11.95 3.21 27.14
N LYS A 156 -11.99 3.38 25.81
CA LYS A 156 -12.37 4.66 25.20
C LYS A 156 -13.85 4.97 25.43
N PHE A 157 -14.71 3.95 25.46
CA PHE A 157 -16.15 4.10 25.69
C PHE A 157 -16.51 4.35 27.17
N TYR A 158 -15.77 3.77 28.12
CA TYR A 158 -16.00 4.06 29.55
C TYR A 158 -15.61 5.48 29.93
N LEU A 159 -14.57 6.03 29.31
CA LEU A 159 -14.08 7.38 29.62
C LEU A 159 -14.89 8.49 28.93
N THR A 160 -15.60 8.18 27.85
CA THR A 160 -16.47 9.17 27.19
C THR A 160 -17.82 9.34 27.89
N ASN A 161 -18.18 8.44 28.81
CA ASN A 161 -19.46 8.44 29.50
C ASN A 161 -19.37 8.94 30.96
N SER A 162 -18.17 9.32 31.41
CA SER A 162 -17.95 9.94 32.74
C SER A 162 -17.93 11.46 32.71
N GLU A 163 -17.91 12.08 31.52
CA GLU A 163 -17.88 13.55 31.37
C GLU A 163 -19.24 14.16 31.00
N THR A 164 -20.16 13.37 30.47
CA THR A 164 -21.57 13.79 30.29
C THR A 164 -22.38 13.20 31.42
N GLY A 165 -22.62 14.00 32.46
CA GLY A 165 -23.59 13.69 33.50
C GLY A 165 -24.99 13.59 32.93
N THR A 166 -25.35 12.40 32.45
CA THR A 166 -26.75 11.99 32.28
C THR A 166 -26.91 10.60 32.88
N THR A 167 -27.71 10.59 33.93
CA THR A 167 -28.02 9.43 34.75
C THR A 167 -28.71 8.33 33.96
N SER A 168 -28.27 7.09 34.24
CA SER A 168 -29.08 5.86 34.34
C SER A 168 -29.86 5.38 33.10
N ILE A 169 -29.27 4.41 32.38
CA ILE A 169 -30.04 3.42 31.59
C ILE A 169 -29.65 1.94 31.88
N PRO A 170 -28.43 1.54 32.35
CA PRO A 170 -28.18 0.12 32.63
C PRO A 170 -28.68 -0.37 34.00
N ALA A 171 -29.14 0.51 34.90
CA ALA A 171 -29.58 0.13 36.26
C ALA A 171 -31.03 -0.40 36.32
N LEU A 172 -31.83 -0.18 35.27
CA LEU A 172 -33.24 -0.60 35.23
C LEU A 172 -33.46 -2.04 34.73
N ILE A 173 -32.41 -2.75 34.32
CA ILE A 173 -32.51 -4.16 33.90
C ILE A 173 -32.18 -5.12 35.06
N ASN A 174 -31.55 -4.64 36.14
CA ASN A 174 -31.09 -5.48 37.26
C ASN A 174 -31.90 -5.32 38.56
N SER A 175 -33.01 -4.57 38.54
CA SER A 175 -34.00 -4.56 39.63
C SER A 175 -35.35 -4.92 39.04
N GLY A 176 -35.90 -6.07 39.42
CA GLY A 176 -37.11 -6.65 38.86
C GLY A 176 -38.37 -5.82 39.10
N THR A 177 -38.53 -4.74 38.33
CA THR A 177 -39.67 -3.82 38.41
C THR A 177 -40.19 -3.54 37.01
N ILE A 178 -40.67 -4.59 36.33
CA ILE A 178 -41.68 -4.46 35.28
C ILE A 178 -42.94 -5.12 35.84
N LEU A 179 -43.70 -4.34 36.61
CA LEU A 179 -45.07 -4.65 36.98
C LEU A 179 -45.96 -3.58 36.32
N PHE A 180 -46.87 -4.08 35.48
CA PHE A 180 -48.14 -3.52 35.01
C PHE A 180 -48.54 -2.12 35.51
N SER A 181 -48.88 -1.21 34.59
CA SER A 181 -50.28 -0.77 34.38
C SER A 181 -50.40 0.36 33.35
N THR A 182 -51.41 0.18 32.47
CA THR A 182 -52.15 1.18 31.68
C THR A 182 -51.48 1.75 30.43
#